data_AF-A0A532DRF1-F1
#
_entry.id   AF-A0A532DRF1-F1
#
_cell.length_a   1.000
_cell.length_b   1.000
_cell.length_c   1.000
_cell.angle_alpha   90.00
_cell.angle_beta   90.00
_cell.angle_gamma   90.00
#
_symmetry.space_group_name_H-M   'P 1'
#
loop_
_entity.id
_entity.type
_entity.pdbx_description
1 polymer ?
#
loop_
_entity_poly.entity_id
_entity_poly.type
_entity_poly.pdbx_seq_one_letter_code
_entity_poly.pdbx_strand_id
1 'polypeptide(L)'
;MADRSCRLPVLSTKKLLVMKPAAAVHPPWSLTGEALSLLAWHMPDLVAYHYHLDEWWFAPLDDNLPLIRLNRTGLDMLKAMNGHTTVGMLVEQYGTKICGPDGQPGSWHLERWATPNYSLCYFGTDPPGGHRHNAKWDILLQQIREGWSGQDGFEGEEHLESFHHHELAQSKEDDSHFDLIETTVSHLFREPSEALTGLTYGRLLMRQLRRLGWFSPKPKILLEIGGGLGYLAQELGKDLLPFEKQGITYLSLDITQLFLTLQVTRAKAGGWHVSGTRANAESFPFVDHSIDLVIDNENMADMTPVKLSKKELTSGVGETAQHQEALDWIRRLRLPIEQNPPESVIFNLGPIRFVAELWRVLKPGGRAFLTEFGIETGWPAPVKLPGHTEYEVQYSHLRQAVRWLGFQERYLSLPQFLGLKSDTKVLCTGATYTIQRFCQAINKPFAVRAYTEKELQLALEDMLPKLQGLHYHDLSDPAWFGLQDFKVLLLEKPGGTPKAQFTESNGYRWYSQK
;
A
#
# COMPACT_ATOMS: atom_id res chain seq x y z
N MET A 1 -57.30 24.17 33.92
CA MET A 1 -56.60 22.94 34.36
C MET A 1 -56.81 21.88 33.29
N ALA A 2 -55.92 21.82 32.32
CA ALA A 2 -55.89 20.80 31.28
C ALA A 2 -54.44 20.67 30.85
N ASP A 3 -53.78 19.58 31.22
CA ASP A 3 -52.38 19.35 30.86
C ASP A 3 -52.30 18.26 29.79
N ARG A 4 -51.67 18.62 28.67
CA ARG A 4 -51.50 17.82 27.46
C ARG A 4 -50.14 17.12 27.55
N SER A 5 -50.12 15.82 27.79
CA SER A 5 -48.91 15.01 27.54
C SER A 5 -49.07 14.23 26.23
N CYS A 6 -48.59 14.85 25.14
CA CYS A 6 -48.23 14.13 23.92
C CYS A 6 -46.99 13.28 24.21
N ARG A 7 -47.12 11.96 24.16
CA ARG A 7 -45.97 11.04 24.08
C ARG A 7 -45.46 11.02 22.65
N LEU A 8 -44.25 11.53 22.43
CA LEU A 8 -43.45 11.28 21.23
C LEU A 8 -42.77 9.91 21.36
N PRO A 9 -42.62 9.14 20.26
CA PRO A 9 -41.91 7.88 20.27
C PRO A 9 -40.39 8.10 20.35
N VAL A 10 -39.74 7.27 21.16
CA VAL A 10 -38.29 7.16 21.30
C VAL A 10 -37.69 6.71 19.97
N LEU A 11 -36.96 7.60 19.30
CA LEU A 11 -36.05 7.26 18.20
C LEU A 11 -34.84 6.53 18.77
N SER A 12 -34.87 5.19 18.70
CA SER A 12 -33.70 4.35 18.91
C SER A 12 -32.79 4.44 17.69
N THR A 13 -31.91 5.43 17.64
CA THR A 13 -30.76 5.45 16.73
C THR A 13 -29.68 4.50 17.26
N LYS A 14 -29.85 3.19 17.01
CA LYS A 14 -28.70 2.28 16.98
C LYS A 14 -27.91 2.61 15.71
N LYS A 15 -26.95 3.54 15.82
CA LYS A 15 -25.73 3.46 15.00
C LYS A 15 -25.09 2.13 15.36
N LEU A 16 -25.31 1.09 14.56
CA LEU A 16 -24.49 -0.10 14.64
C LEU A 16 -23.09 0.33 14.18
N LEU A 17 -22.17 0.46 15.14
CA LEU A 17 -20.74 0.44 14.86
C LEU A 17 -20.47 -0.89 14.15
N VAL A 18 -20.10 -0.81 12.88
CA VAL A 18 -19.53 -1.93 12.14
C VAL A 18 -18.19 -2.23 12.81
N MET A 19 -18.12 -3.35 13.52
CA MET A 19 -16.91 -3.76 14.23
C MET A 19 -15.92 -4.32 13.22
N LYS A 20 -14.77 -3.64 13.07
CA LYS A 20 -13.56 -4.21 12.48
C LYS A 20 -13.23 -5.56 13.13
N PRO A 21 -12.49 -6.46 12.46
CA PRO A 21 -11.81 -7.54 13.17
C PRO A 21 -11.02 -6.93 14.31
N ALA A 22 -11.36 -7.29 15.55
CA ALA A 22 -10.60 -6.81 16.69
C ALA A 22 -9.19 -7.36 16.55
N ALA A 23 -8.19 -6.47 16.54
CA ALA A 23 -6.80 -6.89 16.64
C ALA A 23 -6.66 -7.90 17.78
N ALA A 24 -5.89 -8.96 17.58
CA ALA A 24 -5.67 -9.95 18.62
C ALA A 24 -5.17 -9.21 19.88
N VAL A 25 -5.99 -9.22 20.94
CA VAL A 25 -5.64 -8.54 22.18
C VAL A 25 -4.62 -9.41 22.90
N HIS A 26 -3.36 -8.99 22.86
CA HIS A 26 -2.31 -9.67 23.60
C HIS A 26 -2.46 -9.37 25.09
N PRO A 27 -2.39 -10.39 25.97
CA PRO A 27 -2.47 -10.18 27.40
C PRO A 27 -1.30 -9.28 27.87
N PRO A 28 -1.50 -8.49 28.94
CA PRO A 28 -0.42 -7.71 29.52
C PRO A 28 0.73 -8.61 29.96
N TRP A 29 1.96 -8.12 29.81
CA TRP A 29 3.15 -8.83 30.22
C TRP A 29 3.24 -8.88 31.75
N SER A 30 3.42 -10.07 32.33
CA SER A 30 3.74 -10.21 33.76
C SER A 30 5.13 -9.64 34.07
N LEU A 31 5.18 -8.52 34.78
CA LEU A 31 6.43 -7.88 35.24
C LEU A 31 6.96 -8.59 36.49
N THR A 32 7.37 -9.85 36.36
CA THR A 32 7.91 -10.66 37.46
C THR A 32 9.13 -11.46 37.02
N GLY A 33 9.93 -11.94 37.99
CA GLY A 33 11.07 -12.82 37.73
C GLY A 33 12.07 -12.21 36.75
N GLU A 34 12.43 -12.97 35.72
CA GLU A 34 13.41 -12.57 34.70
C GLU A 34 13.02 -11.29 33.95
N ALA A 35 11.71 -11.01 33.78
CA ALA A 35 11.25 -9.82 33.08
C ALA A 35 11.74 -8.52 33.73
N LEU A 36 11.89 -8.50 35.06
CA LEU A 36 12.39 -7.32 35.80
C LEU A 36 13.87 -7.05 35.54
N SER A 37 14.63 -8.06 35.12
CA SER A 37 16.06 -7.94 34.80
C SER A 37 16.33 -7.49 33.37
N LEU A 38 15.31 -7.53 32.50
CA LEU A 38 15.41 -7.05 31.13
C LEU A 38 15.66 -5.54 31.10
N LEU A 39 16.43 -5.09 30.13
CA LEU A 39 16.61 -3.67 29.80
C LEU A 39 15.41 -3.20 28.97
N ALA A 40 15.09 -1.91 29.06
CA ALA A 40 13.96 -1.31 28.37
C ALA A 40 14.40 -0.28 27.32
N TRP A 41 13.83 -0.36 26.12
CA TRP A 41 14.05 0.57 25.01
C TRP A 41 12.73 1.11 24.50
N HIS A 42 12.61 2.43 24.31
CA HIS A 42 11.52 2.98 23.52
C HIS A 42 11.82 2.88 22.02
N MET A 43 10.78 2.85 21.19
CA MET A 43 10.92 2.92 19.74
C MET A 43 11.63 4.23 19.33
N PRO A 44 12.62 4.20 18.42
CA PRO A 44 13.41 5.38 18.07
C PRO A 44 12.63 6.42 17.24
N ASP A 45 11.65 5.98 16.44
CA ASP A 45 10.94 6.83 15.47
C ASP A 45 9.51 7.21 15.93
N LEU A 46 9.31 7.38 17.25
CA LEU A 46 8.03 7.79 17.83
C LEU A 46 7.74 9.26 17.52
N VAL A 47 6.56 9.51 16.94
CA VAL A 47 6.03 10.87 16.84
C VAL A 47 5.27 11.22 18.11
N ALA A 48 5.66 12.33 18.74
CA ALA A 48 4.99 12.87 19.92
C ALA A 48 4.29 14.18 19.58
N TYR A 49 3.06 14.35 20.05
CA TYR A 49 2.33 15.63 19.97
C TYR A 49 2.17 16.26 21.35
N HIS A 50 2.81 17.41 21.57
CA HIS A 50 2.62 18.21 22.78
C HIS A 50 1.30 18.99 22.67
N TYR A 51 0.21 18.35 23.07
CA TYR A 51 -1.15 18.87 22.92
C TYR A 51 -1.40 20.06 23.86
N HIS A 52 -1.00 19.93 25.12
CA HIS A 52 -1.13 20.96 26.16
C HIS A 52 0.04 20.91 27.16
N LEU A 53 0.16 21.92 28.03
CA LEU A 53 1.30 22.19 28.94
C LEU A 53 1.88 20.95 29.65
N ASP A 54 1.04 19.98 30.03
CA ASP A 54 1.44 18.75 30.71
C ASP A 54 0.83 17.49 30.05
N GLU A 55 0.59 17.52 28.74
CA GLU A 55 0.00 16.38 28.02
C GLU A 55 0.69 16.14 26.67
N TRP A 56 1.21 14.92 26.52
CA TRP A 56 1.84 14.41 25.30
C TRP A 56 1.05 13.23 24.74
N TRP A 57 0.76 13.27 23.45
CA TRP A 57 0.06 12.19 22.77
C TRP A 57 1.04 11.38 21.93
N PHE A 58 0.81 10.07 21.93
CA PHE A 58 1.49 9.07 21.11
C PHE A 58 0.42 8.20 20.47
N ALA A 59 0.66 7.74 19.24
CA ALA A 59 -0.19 6.76 18.62
C ALA A 59 0.48 5.38 18.72
N PRO A 60 -0.24 4.34 19.19
CA PRO A 60 0.11 2.98 18.86
C PRO A 60 0.20 2.82 17.34
N LEU A 61 0.93 1.82 16.88
CA LEU A 61 0.97 1.53 15.46
C LEU A 61 -0.34 0.89 14.93
N ASP A 62 -1.15 0.30 15.81
CA ASP A 62 -2.49 -0.21 15.48
C ASP A 62 -3.54 0.91 15.57
N ASP A 63 -4.22 1.16 14.45
CA ASP A 63 -5.22 2.21 14.29
C ASP A 63 -6.50 2.01 15.12
N ASN A 64 -6.76 0.79 15.60
CA ASN A 64 -7.94 0.46 16.40
C ASN A 64 -7.79 0.79 17.87
N LEU A 65 -6.56 1.00 18.33
CA LEU A 65 -6.29 1.33 19.72
C LEU A 65 -6.43 2.83 19.94
N PRO A 66 -6.74 3.31 21.15
CA PRO A 66 -6.80 4.74 21.41
C PRO A 66 -5.40 5.39 21.42
N LEU A 67 -5.35 6.72 21.24
CA LEU A 67 -4.14 7.49 21.49
C LEU A 67 -3.68 7.30 22.94
N ILE A 68 -2.38 7.09 23.11
CA ILE A 68 -1.74 7.03 24.42
C ILE A 68 -1.44 8.46 24.85
N ARG A 69 -1.97 8.84 26.02
CA ARG A 69 -1.82 10.19 26.57
C ARG A 69 -0.95 10.12 27.81
N LEU A 70 0.16 10.84 27.80
CA LEU A 70 1.11 10.88 28.90
C LEU A 70 1.13 12.26 29.53
N ASN A 71 1.27 12.30 30.85
CA ASN A 71 1.68 13.50 31.55
C ASN A 71 3.22 13.58 31.61
N ARG A 72 3.76 14.58 32.32
CA ARG A 72 5.22 14.73 32.48
C ARG A 72 5.88 13.47 33.02
N THR A 73 5.28 12.85 34.05
CA THR A 73 5.80 11.63 34.68
C THR A 73 5.85 10.46 33.70
N GLY A 74 4.80 10.27 32.90
CA GLY A 74 4.76 9.23 31.88
C GLY A 74 5.78 9.46 30.76
N LEU A 75 5.96 10.72 30.34
CA LEU A 75 7.00 11.07 29.39
C LEU A 75 8.41 10.79 29.94
N ASP A 76 8.66 11.10 31.21
CA ASP A 76 9.94 10.83 31.86
C ASP A 76 10.18 9.32 31.99
N MET A 77 9.14 8.53 32.26
CA MET A 77 9.20 7.06 32.26
C MET A 77 9.56 6.53 30.87
N LEU A 78 8.92 7.02 29.81
CA LEU A 78 9.24 6.63 28.43
C LEU A 78 10.70 6.97 28.07
N LYS A 79 11.16 8.17 28.43
CA LYS A 79 12.56 8.60 28.21
C LYS A 79 13.58 7.79 28.99
N ALA A 80 13.21 7.26 30.15
CA ALA A 80 14.08 6.38 30.93
C ALA A 80 14.31 5.02 30.23
N MET A 81 13.48 4.63 29.26
CA MET A 81 13.66 3.43 28.41
C MET A 81 14.74 3.65 27.35
N ASN A 82 15.96 3.91 27.79
CA ASN A 82 17.11 4.30 26.97
C ASN A 82 18.06 3.13 26.67
N GLY A 83 17.66 1.91 26.97
CA GLY A 83 18.47 0.70 26.83
C GLY A 83 19.45 0.40 27.95
N HIS A 84 19.51 1.23 28.99
CA HIS A 84 20.39 1.04 30.14
C HIS A 84 19.60 0.87 31.44
N THR A 85 18.32 1.28 31.45
CA THR A 85 17.43 1.12 32.59
C THR A 85 16.71 -0.23 32.51
N THR A 86 16.69 -0.98 33.61
CA THR A 86 15.94 -2.24 33.70
C THR A 86 14.44 -2.00 33.90
N VAL A 87 13.62 -2.96 33.50
CA VAL A 87 12.18 -2.96 33.77
C VAL A 87 11.91 -2.85 35.27
N GLY A 88 12.70 -3.55 36.11
CA GLY A 88 12.59 -3.47 37.57
C GLY A 88 12.79 -2.07 38.12
N MET A 89 13.79 -1.33 37.63
CA MET A 89 14.01 0.06 38.03
C MET A 89 12.86 0.98 37.60
N LEU A 90 12.30 0.76 36.40
CA LEU A 90 11.14 1.53 35.94
C LEU A 90 9.90 1.27 36.81
N VAL A 91 9.66 0.01 37.21
CA VAL A 91 8.58 -0.35 38.13
C VAL A 91 8.78 0.28 39.50
N GLU A 92 10.00 0.27 40.05
CA GLU A 92 10.30 0.91 41.34
C GLU A 92 10.08 2.43 41.28
N GLN A 93 10.59 3.09 40.24
CA GLN A 93 10.60 4.54 40.15
C GLN A 93 9.26 5.15 39.70
N TYR A 94 8.52 4.47 38.83
CA TYR A 94 7.30 4.98 38.19
C TYR A 94 6.08 4.10 38.41
N GLY A 95 6.24 2.86 38.90
CA GLY A 95 5.19 1.86 38.91
C GLY A 95 3.91 2.27 39.64
N THR A 96 4.00 3.03 40.73
CA THR A 96 2.83 3.54 41.48
C THR A 96 2.40 4.95 41.08
N LYS A 97 3.18 5.63 40.23
CA LYS A 97 2.92 7.02 39.83
C LYS A 97 1.96 7.06 38.64
N ILE A 98 1.04 8.01 38.67
CA ILE A 98 0.12 8.28 37.56
C ILE A 98 0.91 8.84 36.38
N CYS A 99 0.84 8.16 35.23
CA CYS A 99 1.62 8.48 34.04
C CYS A 99 0.80 9.08 32.90
N GLY A 100 -0.52 9.25 33.08
CA GLY A 100 -1.41 9.83 32.07
C GLY A 100 -2.67 10.46 32.67
N PRO A 101 -3.43 11.22 31.88
CA PRO A 101 -4.73 11.77 32.28
C PRO A 101 -5.81 10.70 32.44
N ASP A 102 -5.55 9.47 31.99
CA ASP A 102 -6.40 8.28 32.20
C ASP A 102 -6.31 7.72 33.63
N GLY A 103 -5.44 8.28 34.47
CA GLY A 103 -5.23 7.85 35.85
C GLY A 103 -4.46 6.55 35.99
N GLN A 104 -3.93 5.98 34.90
CA GLN A 104 -3.21 4.72 34.94
C GLN A 104 -1.81 4.88 35.55
N PRO A 105 -1.38 3.94 36.40
CA PRO A 105 -0.06 3.97 37.00
C PRO A 105 1.02 3.49 36.02
N GLY A 106 2.29 3.80 36.27
CA GLY A 106 3.40 3.39 35.40
C GLY A 106 3.47 1.88 35.16
N SER A 107 3.12 1.06 36.15
CA SER A 107 3.09 -0.40 36.00
C SER A 107 2.11 -0.86 34.92
N TRP A 108 0.93 -0.24 34.85
CA TRP A 108 -0.08 -0.57 33.84
C TRP A 108 0.44 -0.35 32.43
N HIS A 109 1.20 0.73 32.22
CA HIS A 109 1.83 1.05 30.94
C HIS A 109 2.97 0.10 30.61
N LEU A 110 3.85 -0.19 31.57
CA LEU A 110 4.98 -1.11 31.37
C LEU A 110 4.53 -2.52 30.99
N GLU A 111 3.42 -3.01 31.54
CA GLU A 111 2.82 -4.30 31.17
C GLU A 111 2.31 -4.34 29.72
N ARG A 112 2.05 -3.19 29.09
CA ARG A 112 1.31 -3.08 27.83
C ARG A 112 2.13 -2.54 26.68
N TRP A 113 3.00 -1.57 26.93
CA TRP A 113 3.72 -0.84 25.88
C TRP A 113 4.67 -1.70 25.05
N ALA A 114 5.13 -2.83 25.60
CA ALA A 114 5.96 -3.79 24.90
C ALA A 114 5.15 -4.89 24.16
N THR A 115 3.82 -4.89 24.28
CA THR A 115 2.99 -5.84 23.52
C THR A 115 2.77 -5.37 22.09
N PRO A 116 2.50 -6.28 21.14
CA PRO A 116 2.26 -5.93 19.74
C PRO A 116 1.15 -4.88 19.55
N ASN A 117 0.14 -4.88 20.41
CA ASN A 117 -0.93 -3.89 20.37
C ASN A 117 -0.38 -2.46 20.52
N TYR A 118 0.49 -2.20 21.49
CA TYR A 118 0.96 -0.85 21.75
C TYR A 118 2.24 -0.51 20.99
N SER A 119 3.20 -1.46 20.94
CA SER A 119 4.47 -1.34 20.24
C SER A 119 5.23 -0.02 20.50
N LEU A 120 5.17 0.51 21.72
CA LEU A 120 5.89 1.72 22.11
C LEU A 120 7.30 1.44 22.61
N CYS A 121 7.53 0.25 23.17
CA CYS A 121 8.82 -0.14 23.74
C CYS A 121 9.13 -1.62 23.50
N TYR A 122 10.36 -2.00 23.84
CA TYR A 122 10.88 -3.35 23.79
C TYR A 122 11.61 -3.66 25.08
N PHE A 123 11.46 -4.89 25.60
CA PHE A 123 12.25 -5.40 26.73
C PHE A 123 13.08 -6.61 26.28
N GLY A 124 14.35 -6.63 26.67
CA GLY A 124 15.32 -7.62 26.22
C GLY A 124 16.68 -7.53 26.93
N THR A 125 17.57 -8.48 26.66
CA THR A 125 18.93 -8.51 27.25
C THR A 125 19.93 -7.66 26.48
N ASP A 126 19.70 -7.48 25.18
CA ASP A 126 20.59 -6.79 24.27
C ASP A 126 19.82 -5.70 23.52
N PRO A 127 20.45 -4.55 23.20
CA PRO A 127 19.82 -3.59 22.33
C PRO A 127 19.58 -4.24 20.97
N PRO A 128 18.43 -4.00 20.33
CA PRO A 128 18.24 -4.37 18.93
C PRO A 128 19.32 -3.68 18.08
N GLY A 129 20.35 -4.45 17.69
CA GLY A 129 21.56 -3.92 17.07
C GLY A 129 21.53 -3.92 15.54
N GLY A 130 21.80 -2.77 14.92
CA GLY A 130 22.05 -2.59 13.48
C GLY A 130 22.11 -1.10 13.12
N HIS A 131 23.02 -0.69 12.24
CA HIS A 131 22.93 0.64 11.60
C HIS A 131 21.62 0.70 10.81
N ARG A 132 20.99 1.89 10.75
CA ARG A 132 19.75 2.19 10.01
C ARG A 132 19.66 1.61 8.59
N HIS A 133 20.79 1.26 7.97
CA HIS A 133 20.86 0.70 6.62
C HIS A 133 20.73 -0.83 6.56
N ASN A 134 20.91 -1.54 7.68
CA ASN A 134 20.78 -3.00 7.77
C ASN A 134 19.77 -3.36 8.88
N ALA A 135 18.50 -3.05 8.60
CA ALA A 135 17.35 -3.92 8.86
C ALA A 135 17.37 -4.72 10.19
N LYS A 136 17.06 -4.05 11.31
CA LYS A 136 16.51 -4.74 12.51
C LYS A 136 15.32 -4.01 13.11
N TRP A 137 15.30 -2.67 13.09
CA TRP A 137 14.13 -1.90 13.51
C TRP A 137 13.03 -1.91 12.46
N ASP A 138 13.38 -1.79 11.17
CA ASP A 138 12.44 -1.96 10.07
C ASP A 138 11.90 -3.39 10.02
N ILE A 139 12.75 -4.39 10.28
CA ILE A 139 12.33 -5.80 10.44
C ILE A 139 11.43 -5.98 11.66
N LEU A 140 11.70 -5.29 12.78
CA LEU A 140 10.82 -5.36 13.95
C LEU A 140 9.46 -4.71 13.65
N LEU A 141 9.44 -3.54 13.02
CA LEU A 141 8.21 -2.86 12.58
C LEU A 141 7.45 -3.67 11.53
N GLN A 142 8.17 -4.33 10.63
CA GLN A 142 7.64 -5.22 9.61
C GLN A 142 7.13 -6.54 10.21
N GLN A 143 7.84 -7.19 11.13
CA GLN A 143 7.39 -8.38 11.86
C GLN A 143 6.22 -8.07 12.79
N ILE A 144 6.21 -6.88 13.38
CA ILE A 144 5.09 -6.34 14.15
C ILE A 144 3.90 -6.17 13.19
N ARG A 145 4.05 -5.53 12.03
CA ARG A 145 3.01 -5.42 10.97
C ARG A 145 2.53 -6.78 10.44
N GLU A 146 3.44 -7.71 10.17
CA GLU A 146 3.18 -9.07 9.66
C GLU A 146 2.53 -9.96 10.74
N GLY A 147 2.78 -9.67 12.02
CA GLY A 147 2.09 -10.29 13.16
C GLY A 147 0.63 -9.82 13.34
N TRP A 148 0.20 -8.75 12.65
CA TRP A 148 -1.07 -8.06 12.96
C TRP A 148 -2.34 -8.59 12.30
N SER A 149 -2.30 -9.52 11.34
CA SER A 149 -3.57 -10.09 10.84
C SER A 149 -4.23 -11.06 11.81
N GLY A 150 -3.53 -11.50 12.87
CA GLY A 150 -4.09 -12.43 13.87
C GLY A 150 -4.56 -13.78 13.32
N GLN A 151 -4.37 -14.04 12.02
CA GLN A 151 -4.66 -15.31 11.37
C GLN A 151 -3.33 -15.98 11.02
N ASP A 152 -3.05 -17.07 11.73
CA ASP A 152 -2.06 -18.05 11.30
C ASP A 152 -2.67 -18.86 10.14
N GLY A 153 -2.33 -18.52 8.89
CA GLY A 153 -2.88 -19.21 7.73
C GLY A 153 -2.55 -18.58 6.39
N PHE A 154 -2.68 -19.36 5.32
CA PHE A 154 -2.70 -18.84 3.95
C PHE A 154 -4.09 -18.27 3.68
N GLU A 155 -4.17 -16.95 3.52
CA GLU A 155 -5.39 -16.25 3.11
C GLU A 155 -5.50 -16.35 1.59
N GLY A 156 -6.24 -17.39 1.14
CA GLY A 156 -6.18 -17.92 -0.21
C GLY A 156 -7.27 -17.48 -1.20
N GLU A 157 -7.50 -18.36 -2.18
CA GLU A 157 -8.03 -18.17 -3.54
C GLU A 157 -9.42 -17.51 -3.69
N GLU A 158 -10.24 -17.42 -2.63
CA GLU A 158 -11.62 -16.86 -2.65
C GLU A 158 -11.79 -15.62 -1.74
N HIS A 159 -10.73 -15.18 -1.05
CA HIS A 159 -10.85 -14.24 0.06
C HIS A 159 -11.04 -12.77 -0.40
N LEU A 160 -10.35 -12.35 -1.46
CA LEU A 160 -10.31 -10.95 -1.91
C LEU A 160 -11.64 -10.48 -2.53
N GLU A 161 -12.25 -11.30 -3.39
CA GLU A 161 -13.60 -11.01 -3.92
C GLU A 161 -14.63 -10.89 -2.77
N SER A 162 -14.51 -11.73 -1.75
CA SER A 162 -15.36 -11.70 -0.55
C SER A 162 -15.15 -10.43 0.30
N PHE A 163 -13.90 -9.97 0.44
CA PHE A 163 -13.56 -8.74 1.18
C PHE A 163 -14.16 -7.49 0.52
N HIS A 164 -13.90 -7.29 -0.77
CA HIS A 164 -14.45 -6.14 -1.49
C HIS A 164 -15.99 -6.15 -1.55
N HIS A 165 -16.60 -7.32 -1.46
CA HIS A 165 -18.05 -7.46 -1.38
C HIS A 165 -18.66 -7.08 -0.03
N HIS A 166 -17.98 -7.33 1.10
CA HIS A 166 -18.59 -7.22 2.43
C HIS A 166 -18.19 -5.96 3.21
N GLU A 167 -16.95 -5.48 3.08
CA GLU A 167 -16.44 -4.39 3.92
C GLU A 167 -16.54 -3.01 3.25
N LEU A 168 -16.35 -2.92 1.94
CA LEU A 168 -16.31 -1.65 1.22
C LEU A 168 -17.69 -1.14 0.75
N ALA A 169 -18.72 -2.00 0.73
CA ALA A 169 -20.06 -1.65 0.26
C ALA A 169 -20.83 -0.66 1.16
N GLN A 170 -20.31 -0.31 2.34
CA GLN A 170 -21.07 0.38 3.39
C GLN A 170 -20.75 1.87 3.56
N SER A 171 -19.67 2.40 2.98
CA SER A 171 -19.35 3.84 3.01
C SER A 171 -19.71 4.52 1.70
N LYS A 172 -20.81 5.28 1.68
CA LYS A 172 -21.11 6.20 0.58
C LYS A 172 -20.23 7.43 0.71
N GLU A 173 -19.46 7.71 -0.35
CA GLU A 173 -18.88 9.04 -0.68
C GLU A 173 -17.71 9.54 0.16
N ASP A 174 -17.25 8.84 1.20
CA ASP A 174 -16.09 9.28 1.99
C ASP A 174 -14.82 8.52 1.63
N ASP A 175 -13.84 9.22 1.05
CA ASP A 175 -12.50 8.70 0.75
C ASP A 175 -11.74 8.29 2.02
N SER A 176 -12.17 8.76 3.20
CA SER A 176 -11.54 8.45 4.49
C SER A 176 -11.50 6.94 4.80
N HIS A 177 -12.44 6.16 4.26
CA HIS A 177 -12.45 4.71 4.43
C HIS A 177 -11.34 4.02 3.61
N PHE A 178 -10.98 4.55 2.44
CA PHE A 178 -9.87 4.05 1.64
C PHE A 178 -8.53 4.45 2.27
N ASP A 179 -8.38 5.70 2.74
CA ASP A 179 -7.20 6.18 3.50
C ASP A 179 -6.85 5.27 4.70
N LEU A 180 -7.83 4.53 5.24
CA LEU A 180 -7.69 3.64 6.39
C LEU A 180 -7.48 2.16 6.05
N ILE A 181 -7.66 1.75 4.79
CA ILE A 181 -7.66 0.34 4.36
C ILE A 181 -6.57 0.06 3.34
N GLU A 182 -6.37 0.96 2.38
CA GLU A 182 -5.49 0.72 1.24
C GLU A 182 -4.81 2.03 0.84
N THR A 183 -3.48 2.06 0.88
CA THR A 183 -2.73 3.28 0.55
C THR A 183 -1.81 2.97 -0.61
N THR A 184 -2.25 3.24 -1.83
CA THR A 184 -1.44 3.06 -3.04
C THR A 184 -0.51 4.25 -3.29
N VAL A 185 0.55 4.06 -4.09
CA VAL A 185 1.43 5.13 -4.55
C VAL A 185 0.63 6.21 -5.28
N SER A 186 -0.30 5.79 -6.15
CA SER A 186 -1.17 6.72 -6.86
C SER A 186 -1.99 7.60 -5.92
N HIS A 187 -2.42 7.05 -4.77
CA HIS A 187 -3.18 7.75 -3.75
C HIS A 187 -2.30 8.69 -2.91
N LEU A 188 -1.11 8.26 -2.49
CA LEU A 188 -0.14 9.10 -1.75
C LEU A 188 0.24 10.37 -2.52
N PHE A 189 0.25 10.29 -3.85
CA PHE A 189 0.59 11.35 -4.78
C PHE A 189 -0.60 11.83 -5.65
N ARG A 190 -1.83 11.67 -5.15
CA ARG A 190 -3.07 12.09 -5.85
C ARG A 190 -3.17 13.60 -6.08
N GLU A 191 -2.48 14.37 -5.25
CA GLU A 191 -2.40 15.82 -5.32
C GLU A 191 -1.00 16.28 -5.75
N PRO A 192 -0.88 17.50 -6.33
CA PRO A 192 0.41 18.08 -6.68
C PRO A 192 1.39 18.04 -5.51
N SER A 193 2.61 17.57 -5.76
CA SER A 193 3.68 17.54 -4.76
C SER A 193 5.02 18.00 -5.30
N GLU A 194 5.87 18.54 -4.44
CA GLU A 194 7.25 18.91 -4.75
C GLU A 194 8.06 17.70 -5.25
N ALA A 195 7.83 16.52 -4.66
CA ALA A 195 8.36 15.23 -5.09
C ALA A 195 8.09 14.92 -6.57
N LEU A 196 6.91 15.30 -7.05
CA LEU A 196 6.50 15.12 -8.45
C LEU A 196 6.60 16.42 -9.27
N THR A 197 7.43 17.37 -8.86
CA THR A 197 7.64 18.66 -9.55
C THR A 197 6.36 19.48 -9.74
N GLY A 198 5.48 19.46 -8.74
CA GLY A 198 4.18 20.13 -8.74
C GLY A 198 3.10 19.43 -9.57
N LEU A 199 3.28 18.14 -9.88
CA LEU A 199 2.31 17.31 -10.58
C LEU A 199 1.70 16.26 -9.65
N THR A 200 0.56 15.71 -10.07
CA THR A 200 0.01 14.49 -9.49
C THR A 200 0.66 13.27 -10.15
N TYR A 201 0.56 12.11 -9.52
CA TYR A 201 1.05 10.84 -10.08
C TYR A 201 0.48 10.59 -11.48
N GLY A 202 -0.85 10.70 -11.65
CA GLY A 202 -1.49 10.45 -12.94
C GLY A 202 -1.03 11.39 -14.05
N ARG A 203 -0.79 12.67 -13.77
CA ARG A 203 -0.25 13.60 -14.78
C ARG A 203 1.18 13.26 -15.15
N LEU A 204 2.02 12.92 -14.17
CA LEU A 204 3.40 12.52 -14.44
C LEU A 204 3.45 11.23 -15.28
N LEU A 205 2.63 10.24 -14.94
CA LEU A 205 2.48 9.00 -15.70
C LEU A 205 2.06 9.30 -17.15
N MET A 206 1.03 10.12 -17.38
CA MET A 206 0.60 10.51 -18.74
C MET A 206 1.77 11.09 -19.55
N ARG A 207 2.56 11.98 -18.94
CA ARG A 207 3.73 12.58 -19.59
C ARG A 207 4.78 11.54 -19.97
N GLN A 208 5.04 10.56 -19.10
CA GLN A 208 5.97 9.46 -19.42
C GLN A 208 5.44 8.60 -20.57
N LEU A 209 4.17 8.22 -20.56
CA LEU A 209 3.55 7.45 -21.66
C LEU A 209 3.62 8.21 -23.00
N ARG A 210 3.40 9.54 -22.98
CA ARG A 210 3.56 10.39 -24.17
C ARG A 210 5.02 10.47 -24.64
N ARG A 211 5.99 10.56 -23.72
CA ARG A 211 7.43 10.56 -24.05
C ARG A 211 7.88 9.26 -24.72
N LEU A 212 7.30 8.13 -24.32
CA LEU A 212 7.50 6.84 -25.00
C LEU A 212 6.86 6.78 -26.40
N GLY A 213 6.10 7.80 -26.79
CA GLY A 213 5.35 7.85 -28.05
C GLY A 213 4.12 6.96 -28.03
N TRP A 214 3.57 6.61 -26.87
CA TRP A 214 2.42 5.69 -26.80
C TRP A 214 1.09 6.32 -27.23
N PHE A 215 1.07 7.64 -27.38
CA PHE A 215 -0.03 8.43 -27.93
C PHE A 215 0.21 8.87 -29.38
N SER A 216 1.19 8.27 -30.06
CA SER A 216 1.48 8.48 -31.48
C SER A 216 1.73 7.13 -32.20
N PRO A 217 0.75 6.59 -32.94
CA PRO A 217 -0.61 7.11 -33.11
C PRO A 217 -1.43 7.06 -31.81
N LYS A 218 -2.50 7.88 -31.76
CA LYS A 218 -3.41 7.96 -30.61
C LYS A 218 -4.10 6.59 -30.37
N PRO A 219 -4.14 6.06 -29.14
CA PRO A 219 -4.92 4.86 -28.83
C PRO A 219 -6.41 5.14 -29.02
N LYS A 220 -7.17 4.18 -29.56
CA LYS A 220 -8.64 4.31 -29.67
C LYS A 220 -9.34 3.78 -28.42
N ILE A 221 -8.78 2.73 -27.81
CA ILE A 221 -9.29 2.09 -26.60
C ILE A 221 -8.17 2.02 -25.57
N LEU A 222 -8.38 2.68 -24.43
CA LEU A 222 -7.53 2.64 -23.25
C LEU A 222 -8.29 1.92 -22.15
N LEU A 223 -7.72 0.84 -21.61
CA LEU A 223 -8.28 0.06 -20.52
C LEU A 223 -7.46 0.29 -19.24
N GLU A 224 -8.13 0.65 -18.16
CA GLU A 224 -7.57 0.69 -16.81
C GLU A 224 -8.15 -0.46 -15.99
N ILE A 225 -7.27 -1.21 -15.34
CA ILE A 225 -7.60 -2.35 -14.49
C ILE A 225 -7.47 -1.93 -13.03
N GLY A 226 -8.48 -2.20 -12.20
CA GLY A 226 -8.43 -1.98 -10.77
C GLY A 226 -8.09 -0.53 -10.42
N GLY A 227 -8.86 0.43 -10.94
CA GLY A 227 -8.54 1.86 -10.80
C GLY A 227 -8.66 2.43 -9.38
N GLY A 228 -8.87 1.58 -8.36
CA GLY A 228 -9.14 1.95 -6.97
C GLY A 228 -10.26 2.99 -6.88
N LEU A 229 -9.95 4.13 -6.26
CA LEU A 229 -10.85 5.28 -6.19
C LEU A 229 -11.04 6.03 -7.52
N GLY A 230 -10.18 5.85 -8.53
CA GLY A 230 -10.28 6.50 -9.85
C GLY A 230 -9.51 7.81 -10.00
N TYR A 231 -8.61 8.12 -9.06
CA TYR A 231 -7.75 9.30 -9.11
C TYR A 231 -6.80 9.27 -10.32
N LEU A 232 -6.27 8.08 -10.63
CA LEU A 232 -5.36 7.90 -11.76
C LEU A 232 -6.03 8.30 -13.08
N ALA A 233 -7.18 7.68 -13.42
CA ALA A 233 -7.96 8.05 -14.59
C ALA A 233 -8.27 9.55 -14.69
N GLN A 234 -8.71 10.15 -13.57
CA GLN A 234 -9.02 11.57 -13.52
C GLN A 234 -7.82 12.43 -13.93
N GLU A 235 -6.67 12.19 -13.32
CA GLU A 235 -5.48 13.01 -13.52
C GLU A 235 -4.76 12.71 -14.85
N LEU A 236 -4.78 11.46 -15.34
CA LEU A 236 -4.38 11.12 -16.70
C LEU A 236 -5.15 11.97 -17.72
N GLY A 237 -6.47 12.10 -17.54
CA GLY A 237 -7.34 12.88 -18.43
C GLY A 237 -7.08 14.38 -18.37
N LYS A 238 -6.75 14.92 -17.19
CA LYS A 238 -6.44 16.35 -17.00
C LYS A 238 -5.11 16.79 -17.60
N ASP A 239 -4.15 15.88 -17.82
CA ASP A 239 -2.89 16.22 -18.52
C ASP A 239 -3.08 16.36 -20.05
N LEU A 240 -4.21 15.90 -20.60
CA LEU A 240 -4.52 15.95 -22.04
C LEU A 240 -5.52 17.05 -22.39
N LEU A 241 -5.26 17.74 -23.51
CA LEU A 241 -6.21 18.69 -24.09
C LEU A 241 -7.45 17.96 -24.63
N PRO A 242 -8.64 18.62 -24.71
CA PRO A 242 -9.86 17.97 -25.18
C PRO A 242 -9.74 17.26 -26.54
N PHE A 243 -9.05 17.87 -27.51
CA PHE A 243 -8.85 17.26 -28.84
C PHE A 243 -7.90 16.06 -28.81
N GLU A 244 -6.98 16.00 -27.84
CA GLU A 244 -6.09 14.84 -27.66
C GLU A 244 -6.89 13.62 -27.19
N LYS A 245 -7.91 13.84 -26.35
CA LYS A 245 -8.83 12.81 -25.87
C LYS A 245 -9.92 12.43 -26.88
N GLN A 246 -10.22 13.29 -27.84
CA GLN A 246 -11.25 13.01 -28.85
C GLN A 246 -10.93 11.72 -29.62
N GLY A 247 -11.92 10.81 -29.66
CA GLY A 247 -11.80 9.51 -30.31
C GLY A 247 -11.16 8.42 -29.46
N ILE A 248 -10.79 8.70 -28.21
CA ILE A 248 -10.36 7.70 -27.23
C ILE A 248 -11.56 7.28 -26.39
N THR A 249 -11.81 5.98 -26.31
CA THR A 249 -12.72 5.36 -25.34
C THR A 249 -11.91 4.84 -24.18
N TYR A 250 -12.23 5.32 -22.98
CA TYR A 250 -11.63 4.86 -21.72
C TYR A 250 -12.53 3.75 -21.13
N LEU A 251 -11.94 2.63 -20.77
CA LEU A 251 -12.64 1.51 -20.14
C LEU A 251 -12.07 1.33 -18.74
N SER A 252 -12.91 1.42 -17.72
CA SER A 252 -12.54 0.99 -16.36
C SER A 252 -13.01 -0.45 -16.17
N LEU A 253 -12.13 -1.33 -15.70
CA LEU A 253 -12.45 -2.72 -15.35
C LEU A 253 -12.15 -2.95 -13.87
N ASP A 254 -13.15 -3.44 -13.14
CA ASP A 254 -13.03 -3.72 -11.72
C ASP A 254 -14.00 -4.84 -11.31
N ILE A 255 -13.64 -5.70 -10.36
CA ILE A 255 -14.54 -6.72 -9.84
C ILE A 255 -15.61 -6.12 -8.90
N THR A 256 -15.33 -4.94 -8.34
CA THR A 256 -16.11 -4.25 -7.31
C THR A 256 -16.95 -3.13 -7.91
N GLN A 257 -18.27 -3.32 -7.87
CA GLN A 257 -19.23 -2.39 -8.49
C GLN A 257 -19.19 -0.96 -7.90
N LEU A 258 -18.90 -0.83 -6.60
CA LEU A 258 -18.84 0.47 -5.94
C LEU A 258 -17.64 1.28 -6.44
N PHE A 259 -16.45 0.67 -6.50
CA PHE A 259 -15.26 1.30 -7.05
C PHE A 259 -15.44 1.67 -8.51
N LEU A 260 -16.03 0.77 -9.31
CA LEU A 260 -16.34 1.06 -10.70
C LEU A 260 -17.19 2.33 -10.88
N THR A 261 -18.13 2.59 -9.96
CA THR A 261 -18.97 3.80 -9.99
C THR A 261 -18.15 5.07 -9.73
N LEU A 262 -17.22 5.02 -8.77
CA LEU A 262 -16.30 6.11 -8.46
C LEU A 262 -15.32 6.34 -9.60
N GLN A 263 -14.71 5.28 -10.13
CA GLN A 263 -13.78 5.31 -11.27
C GLN A 263 -14.41 5.97 -12.48
N VAL A 264 -15.61 5.53 -12.89
CA VAL A 264 -16.33 6.14 -14.02
C VAL A 264 -16.63 7.62 -13.75
N THR A 265 -17.02 7.97 -12.53
CA THR A 265 -17.33 9.36 -12.17
C THR A 265 -16.07 10.26 -12.23
N ARG A 266 -14.97 9.80 -11.64
CA ARG A 266 -13.70 10.54 -11.62
C ARG A 266 -13.03 10.58 -13.00
N ALA A 267 -13.11 9.51 -13.79
CA ALA A 267 -12.66 9.51 -15.19
C ALA A 267 -13.45 10.52 -16.05
N LYS A 268 -14.77 10.63 -15.87
CA LYS A 268 -15.59 11.69 -16.50
C LYS A 268 -15.12 13.08 -16.07
N ALA A 269 -14.81 13.27 -14.79
CA ALA A 269 -14.25 14.53 -14.30
C ALA A 269 -12.85 14.85 -14.87
N GLY A 270 -12.10 13.83 -15.31
CA GLY A 270 -10.88 13.96 -16.12
C GLY A 270 -11.14 14.30 -17.59
N GLY A 271 -12.40 14.29 -18.03
CA GLY A 271 -12.82 14.57 -19.40
C GLY A 271 -12.71 13.37 -20.35
N TRP A 272 -12.72 12.14 -19.82
CA TRP A 272 -12.77 10.93 -20.64
C TRP A 272 -14.18 10.61 -21.14
N HIS A 273 -14.27 10.05 -22.35
CA HIS A 273 -15.42 9.26 -22.74
C HIS A 273 -15.24 7.86 -22.17
N VAL A 274 -15.93 7.57 -21.06
CA VAL A 274 -15.66 6.39 -20.23
C VAL A 274 -16.87 5.49 -20.05
N SER A 275 -16.63 4.18 -20.01
CA SER A 275 -17.57 3.16 -19.56
C SER A 275 -16.90 2.20 -18.57
N GLY A 276 -17.66 1.67 -17.63
CA GLY A 276 -17.18 0.69 -16.65
C GLY A 276 -17.65 -0.71 -17.00
N THR A 277 -16.79 -1.71 -16.82
CA THR A 277 -17.11 -3.14 -16.99
C THR A 277 -16.76 -3.88 -15.70
N ARG A 278 -17.75 -4.58 -15.12
CA ARG A 278 -17.50 -5.41 -13.95
C ARG A 278 -17.00 -6.79 -14.38
N ALA A 279 -15.74 -7.12 -14.10
CA ALA A 279 -15.14 -8.40 -14.45
C ALA A 279 -13.84 -8.67 -13.68
N ASN A 280 -13.38 -9.93 -13.70
CA ASN A 280 -12.07 -10.32 -13.19
C ASN A 280 -10.99 -10.11 -14.28
N ALA A 281 -9.88 -9.45 -13.93
CA ALA A 281 -8.77 -9.17 -14.84
C ALA A 281 -7.98 -10.43 -15.25
N GLU A 282 -8.07 -11.52 -14.48
CA GLU A 282 -7.48 -12.81 -14.84
C GLU A 282 -8.20 -13.53 -15.99
N SER A 283 -9.38 -13.03 -16.38
CA SER A 283 -10.18 -13.54 -17.50
C SER A 283 -10.96 -12.39 -18.14
N PHE A 284 -10.36 -11.71 -19.13
CA PHE A 284 -10.94 -10.49 -19.68
C PHE A 284 -12.26 -10.72 -20.43
N PRO A 285 -13.27 -9.86 -20.23
CA PRO A 285 -14.54 -9.90 -20.94
C PRO A 285 -14.47 -9.26 -22.34
N PHE A 286 -13.27 -9.17 -22.94
CA PHE A 286 -13.03 -8.49 -24.20
C PHE A 286 -12.68 -9.48 -25.31
N VAL A 287 -13.03 -9.13 -26.54
CA VAL A 287 -12.64 -9.91 -27.72
C VAL A 287 -11.14 -9.74 -28.01
N ASP A 288 -10.57 -10.72 -28.70
CA ASP A 288 -9.16 -10.71 -29.11
C ASP A 288 -8.82 -9.44 -29.91
N HIS A 289 -7.62 -8.92 -29.72
CA HIS A 289 -7.09 -7.77 -30.47
C HIS A 289 -8.01 -6.53 -30.46
N SER A 290 -8.64 -6.24 -29.33
CA SER A 290 -9.57 -5.11 -29.20
C SER A 290 -8.96 -3.88 -28.52
N ILE A 291 -7.92 -4.06 -27.69
CA ILE A 291 -7.38 -2.99 -26.84
C ILE A 291 -6.08 -2.41 -27.41
N ASP A 292 -5.93 -1.09 -27.38
CA ASP A 292 -4.71 -0.40 -27.85
C ASP A 292 -3.71 -0.18 -26.71
N LEU A 293 -4.20 0.23 -25.53
CA LEU A 293 -3.38 0.51 -24.35
C LEU A 293 -4.07 -0.02 -23.09
N VAL A 294 -3.32 -0.75 -22.26
CA VAL A 294 -3.73 -1.16 -20.92
C VAL A 294 -2.88 -0.45 -19.88
N ILE A 295 -3.49 -0.05 -18.77
CA ILE A 295 -2.84 0.46 -17.57
C ILE A 295 -3.33 -0.40 -16.40
N ASP A 296 -2.40 -1.05 -15.72
CA ASP A 296 -2.60 -1.73 -14.45
C ASP A 296 -1.64 -1.09 -13.44
N ASN A 297 -2.21 -0.54 -12.37
CA ASN A 297 -1.46 0.18 -11.36
C ASN A 297 -1.85 -0.31 -9.97
N GLU A 298 -0.98 -1.15 -9.39
CA GLU A 298 -1.11 -1.67 -8.03
C GLU A 298 -2.38 -2.52 -7.91
N ASN A 299 -2.52 -3.52 -8.78
CA ASN A 299 -3.65 -4.47 -8.81
C ASN A 299 -3.19 -5.94 -8.96
N MET A 300 -1.91 -6.20 -9.28
CA MET A 300 -1.42 -7.57 -9.50
C MET A 300 -1.20 -8.32 -8.18
N ALA A 301 -0.96 -7.62 -7.08
CA ALA A 301 -0.76 -8.24 -5.78
C ALA A 301 -2.05 -8.82 -5.17
N ASP A 302 -3.22 -8.33 -5.61
CA ASP A 302 -4.55 -8.84 -5.29
C ASP A 302 -5.01 -10.00 -6.18
N MET A 303 -4.23 -10.36 -7.19
CA MET A 303 -4.58 -11.46 -8.08
C MET A 303 -4.26 -12.82 -7.44
N THR A 304 -4.95 -13.84 -7.90
CA THR A 304 -4.98 -15.18 -7.30
C THR A 304 -3.59 -15.76 -6.99
N PRO A 305 -3.24 -15.92 -5.70
CA PRO A 305 -2.05 -16.65 -5.27
C PRO A 305 -2.35 -18.16 -5.18
N VAL A 306 -1.34 -19.00 -5.41
CA VAL A 306 -1.45 -20.45 -5.19
C VAL A 306 -0.31 -20.91 -4.28
N LYS A 307 -0.65 -21.57 -3.16
CA LYS A 307 0.32 -22.13 -2.23
C LYS A 307 0.65 -23.57 -2.61
N LEU A 308 1.79 -23.76 -3.27
CA LEU A 308 2.26 -25.09 -3.68
C LEU A 308 3.15 -25.70 -2.60
N SER A 309 2.94 -26.98 -2.31
CA SER A 309 3.83 -27.74 -1.44
C SER A 309 5.10 -28.18 -2.17
N LYS A 310 6.15 -28.48 -1.41
CA LYS A 310 7.38 -29.12 -1.90
C LYS A 310 7.11 -30.40 -2.69
N LYS A 311 6.14 -31.21 -2.24
CA LYS A 311 5.76 -32.46 -2.91
C LYS A 311 5.16 -32.20 -4.29
N GLU A 312 4.30 -31.20 -4.41
CA GLU A 312 3.69 -30.82 -5.70
C GLU A 312 4.74 -30.30 -6.68
N LEU A 313 5.64 -29.41 -6.23
CA LEU A 313 6.73 -28.89 -7.05
C LEU A 313 7.67 -29.99 -7.55
N THR A 314 7.99 -30.97 -6.72
CA THR A 314 8.93 -32.06 -7.05
C THR A 314 8.30 -33.17 -7.87
N SER A 315 7.02 -33.51 -7.62
CA SER A 315 6.31 -34.54 -8.38
C SER A 315 5.67 -34.03 -9.68
N GLY A 316 5.38 -32.73 -9.76
CA GLY A 316 4.66 -32.12 -10.87
C GLY A 316 3.17 -32.46 -10.93
N VAL A 317 2.61 -33.01 -9.84
CA VAL A 317 1.20 -33.38 -9.67
C VAL A 317 0.58 -32.47 -8.62
N GLY A 318 -0.44 -31.70 -9.01
CA GLY A 318 -1.16 -30.79 -8.12
C GLY A 318 -2.26 -31.49 -7.34
N GLU A 319 -2.54 -31.03 -6.12
CA GLU A 319 -3.61 -31.58 -5.28
C GLU A 319 -5.01 -31.11 -5.73
N THR A 320 -5.09 -29.95 -6.37
CA THR A 320 -6.31 -29.38 -6.94
C THR A 320 -6.11 -29.06 -8.43
N ALA A 321 -7.21 -28.79 -9.16
CA ALA A 321 -7.14 -28.37 -10.56
C ALA A 321 -6.35 -27.07 -10.73
N GLN A 322 -6.49 -26.14 -9.79
CA GLN A 322 -5.79 -24.86 -9.78
C GLN A 322 -4.29 -25.03 -9.48
N HIS A 323 -3.95 -25.91 -8.53
CA HIS A 323 -2.55 -26.27 -8.28
C HIS A 323 -1.93 -26.95 -9.50
N GLN A 324 -2.67 -27.83 -10.18
CA GLN A 324 -2.21 -28.45 -11.41
C GLN A 324 -1.99 -27.42 -12.53
N GLU A 325 -2.87 -26.43 -12.65
CA GLU A 325 -2.69 -25.33 -13.60
C GLU A 325 -1.42 -24.51 -13.29
N ALA A 326 -1.17 -24.17 -12.02
CA ALA A 326 0.04 -23.50 -11.60
C ALA A 326 1.30 -24.29 -11.98
N LEU A 327 1.32 -25.61 -11.73
CA LEU A 327 2.41 -26.50 -12.11
C LEU A 327 2.58 -26.60 -13.63
N ASP A 328 1.48 -26.60 -14.39
CA ASP A 328 1.52 -26.60 -15.84
C ASP A 328 2.11 -25.31 -16.40
N TRP A 329 1.78 -24.15 -15.80
CA TRP A 329 2.42 -22.88 -16.13
C TRP A 329 3.92 -22.90 -15.82
N ILE A 330 4.31 -23.33 -14.61
CA ILE A 330 5.72 -23.49 -14.21
C ILE A 330 6.48 -24.32 -15.25
N ARG A 331 5.90 -25.45 -15.69
CA ARG A 331 6.49 -26.34 -16.71
C ARG A 331 6.57 -25.67 -18.10
N ARG A 332 5.50 -25.02 -18.55
CA ARG A 332 5.43 -24.35 -19.88
C ARG A 332 6.47 -23.23 -19.98
N LEU A 333 6.57 -22.42 -18.93
CA LEU A 333 7.49 -21.29 -18.84
C LEU A 333 8.93 -21.71 -18.55
N ARG A 334 9.12 -22.97 -18.13
CA ARG A 334 10.41 -23.53 -17.69
C ARG A 334 11.01 -22.71 -16.55
N LEU A 335 10.20 -22.35 -15.56
CA LEU A 335 10.68 -21.61 -14.40
C LEU A 335 11.67 -22.47 -13.61
N PRO A 336 12.79 -21.90 -13.13
CA PRO A 336 13.74 -22.64 -12.34
C PRO A 336 13.12 -22.99 -10.98
N ILE A 337 13.10 -24.27 -10.65
CA ILE A 337 12.79 -24.75 -9.30
C ILE A 337 14.13 -25.17 -8.66
N GLU A 338 14.39 -24.68 -7.45
CA GLU A 338 15.56 -25.06 -6.68
C GLU A 338 15.60 -26.57 -6.42
N GLN A 339 16.80 -27.16 -6.29
CA GLN A 339 16.93 -28.60 -6.03
C GLN A 339 16.24 -29.07 -4.74
N ASN A 340 16.16 -28.17 -3.76
CA ASN A 340 15.51 -28.41 -2.48
C ASN A 340 14.65 -27.18 -2.12
N PRO A 341 13.45 -27.04 -2.72
CA PRO A 341 12.61 -25.88 -2.48
C PRO A 341 12.07 -25.89 -1.03
N PRO A 342 11.60 -24.74 -0.52
CA PRO A 342 10.93 -24.65 0.78
C PRO A 342 9.73 -25.61 0.89
N GLU A 343 9.29 -25.91 2.12
CA GLU A 343 8.16 -26.82 2.37
C GLU A 343 6.86 -26.37 1.69
N SER A 344 6.67 -25.06 1.56
CA SER A 344 5.62 -24.46 0.73
C SER A 344 6.12 -23.16 0.12
N VAL A 345 5.62 -22.84 -1.07
CA VAL A 345 5.89 -21.58 -1.78
C VAL A 345 4.60 -20.96 -2.27
N ILE A 346 4.58 -19.64 -2.46
CA ILE A 346 3.50 -18.94 -3.14
C ILE A 346 3.86 -18.78 -4.61
N PHE A 347 2.92 -19.06 -5.51
CA PHE A 347 3.03 -18.81 -6.94
C PHE A 347 1.97 -17.82 -7.38
N ASN A 348 2.37 -16.75 -8.09
CA ASN A 348 1.47 -15.73 -8.62
C ASN A 348 0.70 -16.25 -9.86
N LEU A 349 -0.26 -17.17 -9.69
CA LEU A 349 -1.03 -17.72 -10.81
C LEU A 349 -1.86 -16.64 -11.51
N GLY A 350 -2.51 -15.77 -10.74
CA GLY A 350 -3.35 -14.70 -11.28
C GLY A 350 -2.60 -13.72 -12.19
N PRO A 351 -1.44 -13.16 -11.78
CA PRO A 351 -0.61 -12.33 -12.66
C PRO A 351 -0.15 -13.04 -13.94
N ILE A 352 0.08 -14.37 -13.88
CA ILE A 352 0.43 -15.17 -15.07
C ILE A 352 -0.77 -15.30 -16.02
N ARG A 353 -1.98 -15.56 -15.51
CA ARG A 353 -3.22 -15.57 -16.30
C ARG A 353 -3.48 -14.20 -16.93
N PHE A 354 -3.35 -13.15 -16.12
CA PHE A 354 -3.51 -11.77 -16.56
C PHE A 354 -2.62 -11.40 -17.74
N VAL A 355 -1.31 -11.70 -17.71
CA VAL A 355 -0.44 -11.39 -18.87
C VAL A 355 -0.76 -12.24 -20.10
N ALA A 356 -1.27 -13.47 -19.92
CA ALA A 356 -1.77 -14.28 -21.03
C ALA A 356 -3.04 -13.67 -21.65
N GLU A 357 -3.93 -13.13 -20.83
CA GLU A 357 -5.11 -12.40 -21.28
C GLU A 357 -4.75 -11.06 -21.96
N LEU A 358 -3.75 -10.32 -21.44
CA LEU A 358 -3.19 -9.15 -22.14
C LEU A 358 -2.68 -9.54 -23.52
N TRP A 359 -1.96 -10.67 -23.63
CA TRP A 359 -1.50 -11.16 -24.93
C TRP A 359 -2.68 -11.39 -25.85
N ARG A 360 -3.80 -11.95 -25.38
CA ARG A 360 -4.99 -12.18 -26.21
C ARG A 360 -5.67 -10.88 -26.66
N VAL A 361 -5.95 -9.97 -25.74
CA VAL A 361 -6.80 -8.79 -26.03
C VAL A 361 -6.06 -7.62 -26.67
N LEU A 362 -4.75 -7.50 -26.49
CA LEU A 362 -3.98 -6.44 -27.12
C LEU A 362 -3.91 -6.62 -28.64
N LYS A 363 -4.10 -5.51 -29.35
CA LYS A 363 -3.83 -5.44 -30.79
C LYS A 363 -2.34 -5.67 -31.08
N PRO A 364 -1.98 -6.08 -32.31
CA PRO A 364 -0.61 -5.94 -32.78
C PRO A 364 -0.15 -4.47 -32.63
N GLY A 365 0.99 -4.24 -31.96
CA GLY A 365 1.47 -2.91 -31.57
C GLY A 365 0.78 -2.29 -30.34
N GLY A 366 -0.18 -2.99 -29.75
CA GLY A 366 -0.83 -2.63 -28.50
C GLY A 366 0.13 -2.74 -27.32
N ARG A 367 -0.11 -1.97 -26.27
CA ARG A 367 0.83 -1.79 -25.17
C ARG A 367 0.18 -1.96 -23.81
N ALA A 368 0.97 -2.31 -22.80
CA ALA A 368 0.54 -2.30 -21.41
C ALA A 368 1.59 -1.65 -20.51
N PHE A 369 1.13 -0.81 -19.59
CA PHE A 369 1.89 -0.34 -18.44
C PHE A 369 1.40 -1.13 -17.22
N LEU A 370 2.28 -1.92 -16.61
CA LEU A 370 1.99 -2.68 -15.40
C LEU A 370 2.92 -2.18 -14.29
N THR A 371 2.38 -1.86 -13.12
CA THR A 371 3.21 -1.52 -11.95
C THR A 371 2.65 -2.15 -10.69
N GLU A 372 3.54 -2.69 -9.86
CA GLU A 372 3.19 -3.33 -8.58
C GLU A 372 4.44 -3.40 -7.68
N PHE A 373 4.24 -3.57 -6.38
CA PHE A 373 5.33 -3.98 -5.49
C PHE A 373 5.72 -5.45 -5.72
N GLY A 374 7.00 -5.76 -5.57
CA GLY A 374 7.42 -7.15 -5.66
C GLY A 374 8.92 -7.38 -5.69
N ILE A 375 9.25 -8.65 -5.94
CA ILE A 375 10.59 -9.21 -5.78
C ILE A 375 11.11 -9.76 -7.12
N GLU A 376 12.41 -9.99 -7.19
CA GLU A 376 13.07 -10.60 -8.36
C GLU A 376 13.72 -11.95 -8.02
N THR A 377 13.90 -12.27 -6.74
CA THR A 377 14.61 -13.46 -6.25
C THR A 377 13.80 -14.16 -5.18
N GLY A 378 13.79 -15.50 -5.19
CA GLY A 378 13.04 -16.30 -4.22
C GLY A 378 11.56 -16.44 -4.57
N TRP A 379 10.72 -16.60 -3.55
CA TRP A 379 9.28 -16.80 -3.69
C TRP A 379 8.51 -15.68 -3.00
N PRO A 380 7.36 -15.24 -3.56
CA PRO A 380 6.50 -14.23 -2.96
C PRO A 380 6.20 -14.47 -1.49
N ALA A 381 6.27 -13.40 -0.71
CA ALA A 381 5.74 -13.34 0.64
C ALA A 381 4.32 -12.73 0.67
N PRO A 382 3.49 -13.09 1.66
CA PRO A 382 2.26 -12.38 1.96
C PRO A 382 2.55 -11.00 2.55
N VAL A 383 1.79 -10.00 2.10
CA VAL A 383 1.74 -8.65 2.66
C VAL A 383 0.37 -8.47 3.30
N LYS A 384 0.35 -8.51 4.63
CA LYS A 384 -0.89 -8.40 5.42
C LYS A 384 -1.31 -6.94 5.54
N LEU A 385 -2.48 -6.62 5.01
CA LEU A 385 -3.11 -5.31 5.10
C LEU A 385 -4.34 -5.37 6.03
N PRO A 386 -4.89 -4.22 6.46
CA PRO A 386 -6.11 -4.20 7.24
C PRO A 386 -7.30 -4.80 6.46
N GLY A 387 -7.63 -6.06 6.75
CA GLY A 387 -8.82 -6.75 6.23
C GLY A 387 -8.56 -7.72 5.07
N HIS A 388 -7.42 -7.66 4.41
CA HIS A 388 -7.00 -8.59 3.36
C HIS A 388 -5.48 -8.82 3.31
N THR A 389 -5.06 -9.88 2.62
CA THR A 389 -3.64 -10.17 2.36
C THR A 389 -3.37 -10.06 0.86
N GLU A 390 -2.42 -9.21 0.51
CA GLU A 390 -1.82 -9.13 -0.82
C GLU A 390 -0.58 -10.03 -0.90
N TYR A 391 -0.12 -10.35 -2.10
CA TYR A 391 1.09 -11.16 -2.28
C TYR A 391 2.06 -10.49 -3.24
N GLU A 392 3.34 -10.45 -2.87
CA GLU A 392 4.38 -9.87 -3.71
C GLU A 392 4.37 -10.44 -5.13
N VAL A 393 4.57 -9.59 -6.14
CA VAL A 393 4.73 -10.07 -7.50
C VAL A 393 6.16 -10.55 -7.73
N GLN A 394 6.33 -11.81 -8.15
CA GLN A 394 7.63 -12.34 -8.56
C GLN A 394 7.93 -11.96 -10.02
N TYR A 395 8.61 -10.83 -10.20
CA TYR A 395 8.89 -10.24 -11.51
C TYR A 395 9.80 -11.09 -12.38
N SER A 396 10.69 -11.92 -11.82
CA SER A 396 11.49 -12.83 -12.64
C SER A 396 10.62 -13.88 -13.34
N HIS A 397 9.60 -14.40 -12.65
CA HIS A 397 8.65 -15.35 -13.24
C HIS A 397 7.72 -14.67 -14.23
N LEU A 398 7.18 -13.50 -13.87
CA LEU A 398 6.29 -12.74 -14.74
C LEU A 398 7.00 -12.32 -16.03
N ARG A 399 8.25 -11.85 -15.95
CA ARG A 399 9.06 -11.47 -17.12
C ARG A 399 9.39 -12.67 -18.01
N GLN A 400 9.59 -13.85 -17.42
CA GLN A 400 9.72 -15.08 -18.21
C GLN A 400 8.43 -15.39 -18.96
N ALA A 401 7.26 -15.22 -18.32
CA ALA A 401 5.96 -15.42 -18.94
C ALA A 401 5.70 -14.46 -20.11
N VAL A 402 5.92 -13.15 -19.92
CA VAL A 402 5.70 -12.16 -20.99
C VAL A 402 6.61 -12.40 -22.19
N ARG A 403 7.88 -12.79 -21.97
CA ARG A 403 8.82 -13.14 -23.04
C ARG A 403 8.41 -14.42 -23.76
N TRP A 404 7.95 -15.42 -23.01
CA TRP A 404 7.45 -16.68 -23.58
C TRP A 404 6.21 -16.46 -24.46
N LEU A 405 5.30 -15.57 -24.03
CA LEU A 405 4.13 -15.16 -24.82
C LEU A 405 4.52 -14.38 -26.09
N GLY A 406 5.70 -13.75 -26.09
CA GLY A 406 6.24 -13.02 -27.25
C GLY A 406 6.16 -11.50 -27.14
N PHE A 407 5.92 -10.94 -25.96
CA PHE A 407 5.98 -9.49 -25.75
C PHE A 407 7.41 -8.96 -25.89
N GLN A 408 7.53 -7.73 -26.37
CA GLN A 408 8.69 -6.90 -26.12
C GLN A 408 8.50 -6.23 -24.76
N GLU A 409 9.46 -6.42 -23.84
CA GLU A 409 9.35 -5.91 -22.47
C GLU A 409 10.48 -4.95 -22.11
N ARG A 410 10.15 -3.96 -21.27
CA ARG A 410 11.12 -3.13 -20.56
C ARG A 410 10.76 -3.10 -19.08
N TYR A 411 11.75 -3.33 -18.24
CA TYR A 411 11.63 -3.42 -16.80
C TYR A 411 12.55 -2.43 -16.10
N LEU A 412 12.03 -1.74 -15.08
CA LEU A 412 12.74 -0.73 -14.27
C LEU A 412 11.96 -0.46 -12.96
N SER A 413 12.57 0.25 -12.00
CA SER A 413 11.81 0.68 -10.82
C SER A 413 10.86 1.84 -11.14
N LEU A 414 9.79 1.98 -10.36
CA LEU A 414 8.82 3.07 -10.53
C LEU A 414 9.47 4.46 -10.40
N PRO A 415 10.36 4.72 -9.42
CA PRO A 415 11.09 5.99 -9.33
C PRO A 415 11.92 6.30 -10.58
N GLN A 416 12.60 5.29 -11.13
CA GLN A 416 13.37 5.44 -12.38
C GLN A 416 12.47 5.78 -13.56
N PHE A 417 11.31 5.13 -13.66
CA PHE A 417 10.35 5.37 -14.74
C PHE A 417 9.76 6.79 -14.68
N LEU A 418 9.36 7.22 -13.50
CA LEU A 418 8.78 8.54 -13.27
C LEU A 418 9.83 9.66 -13.36
N GLY A 419 11.12 9.33 -13.21
CA GLY A 419 12.21 10.30 -13.18
C GLY A 419 12.23 11.10 -11.87
N LEU A 420 11.93 10.43 -10.75
CA LEU A 420 11.93 11.07 -9.44
C LEU A 420 13.35 11.43 -9.02
N LYS A 421 13.48 12.57 -8.35
CA LYS A 421 14.76 12.97 -7.76
C LYS A 421 14.99 12.15 -6.49
N SER A 422 16.07 11.38 -6.47
CA SER A 422 16.35 10.44 -5.40
C SER A 422 16.52 11.10 -4.03
N ASP A 423 16.96 12.36 -4.00
CA ASP A 423 17.28 13.17 -2.81
C ASP A 423 16.10 14.02 -2.29
N THR A 424 14.90 13.89 -2.87
CA THR A 424 13.72 14.58 -2.33
C THR A 424 13.29 13.90 -1.05
N LYS A 425 13.18 14.69 0.02
CA LYS A 425 12.83 14.22 1.35
C LYS A 425 11.34 14.33 1.62
N VAL A 426 10.76 13.23 2.06
CA VAL A 426 9.34 13.09 2.39
C VAL A 426 9.16 12.48 3.78
N LEU A 427 8.09 12.87 4.45
CA LEU A 427 7.76 12.43 5.80
C LEU A 427 7.52 10.91 5.81
N CYS A 428 8.12 10.20 6.77
CA CYS A 428 7.86 8.78 7.00
C CYS A 428 6.36 8.45 7.04
N THR A 429 5.94 7.41 6.33
CA THR A 429 4.52 7.01 6.26
C THR A 429 3.94 6.74 7.65
N GLY A 430 4.70 6.09 8.55
CA GLY A 430 4.26 5.87 9.94
C GLY A 430 4.02 7.17 10.72
N ALA A 431 4.82 8.20 10.46
CA ALA A 431 4.61 9.52 11.03
C ALA A 431 3.34 10.18 10.45
N THR A 432 3.08 10.04 9.15
CA THR A 432 1.87 10.55 8.51
C THR A 432 0.60 9.95 9.13
N TYR A 433 0.52 8.64 9.32
CA TYR A 433 -0.62 8.01 10.00
C TYR A 433 -0.75 8.46 11.46
N THR A 434 0.36 8.53 12.19
CA THR A 434 0.35 9.01 13.58
C THR A 434 -0.20 10.43 13.70
N ILE A 435 0.23 11.33 12.81
CA ILE A 435 -0.27 12.70 12.74
C ILE A 435 -1.76 12.73 12.36
N GLN A 436 -2.18 11.92 11.39
CA GLN A 436 -3.60 11.81 11.02
C GLN A 436 -4.45 11.49 12.25
N ARG A 437 -4.02 10.56 13.09
CA ARG A 437 -4.72 10.17 14.32
C ARG A 437 -4.77 11.30 15.35
N PHE A 438 -3.69 12.07 15.50
CA PHE A 438 -3.70 13.27 16.34
C PHE A 438 -4.70 14.30 15.82
N CYS A 439 -4.70 14.56 14.50
CA CYS A 439 -5.61 15.49 13.85
C CYS A 439 -7.08 15.05 14.02
N GLN A 440 -7.39 13.77 13.80
CA GLN A 440 -8.72 13.20 14.03
C GLN A 440 -9.20 13.42 15.47
N ALA A 441 -8.34 13.17 16.46
CA ALA A 441 -8.69 13.33 17.88
C ALA A 441 -8.98 14.79 18.28
N ILE A 442 -8.50 15.77 17.52
CA ILE A 442 -8.82 17.20 17.70
C ILE A 442 -9.79 17.75 16.64
N ASN A 443 -10.42 16.87 15.85
CA ASN A 443 -11.31 17.23 14.74
C ASN A 443 -10.67 18.19 13.71
N LYS A 444 -9.37 18.06 13.46
CA LYS A 444 -8.65 18.75 12.39
C LYS A 444 -8.54 17.81 11.17
N PRO A 445 -8.84 18.28 9.95
CA PRO A 445 -8.64 17.48 8.74
C PRO A 445 -7.14 17.30 8.46
N PHE A 446 -6.76 16.08 8.10
CA PHE A 446 -5.40 15.76 7.64
C PHE A 446 -5.48 14.55 6.71
N ALA A 447 -4.86 14.66 5.54
CA ALA A 447 -4.89 13.62 4.50
C ALA A 447 -3.59 12.80 4.56
N VAL A 448 -3.67 11.48 4.36
CA VAL A 448 -2.46 10.66 4.26
C VAL A 448 -1.83 10.86 2.89
N ARG A 449 -0.63 11.47 2.87
CA ARG A 449 0.12 11.85 1.66
C ARG A 449 1.64 11.80 1.90
N ALA A 450 2.39 11.84 0.80
CA ALA A 450 3.84 11.97 0.78
C ALA A 450 4.30 13.43 0.98
N TYR A 451 4.20 13.95 2.21
CA TYR A 451 4.52 15.36 2.50
C TYR A 451 6.02 15.66 2.47
N THR A 452 6.44 16.69 1.74
CA THR A 452 7.71 17.37 2.06
C THR A 452 7.55 18.24 3.31
N GLU A 453 8.65 18.70 3.90
CA GLU A 453 8.61 19.57 5.10
C GLU A 453 7.78 20.84 4.86
N LYS A 454 7.93 21.47 3.68
CA LYS A 454 7.15 22.67 3.31
C LYS A 454 5.66 22.36 3.21
N GLU A 455 5.30 21.24 2.59
CA GLU A 455 3.91 20.83 2.43
C GLU A 455 3.28 20.47 3.78
N LEU A 456 4.05 19.81 4.66
CA LEU A 456 3.61 19.50 6.02
C LEU A 456 3.38 20.76 6.85
N GLN A 457 4.25 21.76 6.72
CA GLN A 457 4.10 23.07 7.38
C GLN A 457 2.81 23.77 6.96
N LEU A 458 2.43 23.70 5.68
CA LEU A 458 1.17 24.24 5.19
C LEU A 458 -0.04 23.45 5.71
N ALA A 459 0.05 22.13 5.81
CA ALA A 459 -1.05 21.29 6.27
C ALA A 459 -1.31 21.40 7.78
N LEU A 460 -0.25 21.52 8.58
CA LEU A 460 -0.35 21.45 10.04
C LEU A 460 -0.31 22.81 10.74
N GLU A 461 0.25 23.84 10.11
CA GLU A 461 0.32 25.20 10.67
C GLU A 461 0.89 25.19 12.11
N ASP A 462 0.16 25.72 13.08
CA ASP A 462 0.53 25.84 14.49
C ASP A 462 0.68 24.49 15.23
N MET A 463 0.23 23.39 14.62
CA MET A 463 0.43 22.05 15.17
C MET A 463 1.85 21.54 14.92
N LEU A 464 2.49 21.92 13.80
CA LEU A 464 3.80 21.39 13.44
C LEU A 464 4.88 21.63 14.51
N PRO A 465 5.02 22.85 15.09
CA PRO A 465 6.03 23.11 16.12
C PRO A 465 5.83 22.32 17.42
N LYS A 466 4.65 21.73 17.61
CA LYS A 466 4.30 20.91 18.78
C LYS A 466 4.56 19.41 18.54
N LEU A 467 4.91 19.03 17.32
CA LEU A 467 5.28 17.67 16.96
C LEU A 467 6.78 17.46 17.12
N GLN A 468 7.15 16.29 17.64
CA GLN A 468 8.53 15.85 17.79
C GLN A 468 8.69 14.46 17.19
N GLY A 469 9.92 14.07 16.82
CA GLY A 469 10.18 12.76 16.20
C GLY A 469 9.74 12.67 14.74
N LEU A 470 9.65 13.80 14.03
CA LEU A 470 9.39 13.79 12.60
C LEU A 470 10.66 13.38 11.85
N HIS A 471 10.56 12.25 11.14
CA HIS A 471 11.64 11.72 10.33
C HIS A 471 11.30 11.85 8.85
N TYR A 472 12.26 12.38 8.10
CA TYR A 472 12.18 12.51 6.66
C TYR A 472 13.20 11.60 6.01
N HIS A 473 12.73 10.87 5.01
CA HIS A 473 13.53 9.94 4.23
C HIS A 473 13.59 10.42 2.80
N ASP A 474 14.71 10.12 2.15
CA ASP A 474 14.86 10.30 0.72
C ASP A 474 13.82 9.39 0.02
N LEU A 475 13.19 9.84 -1.08
CA LEU A 475 12.26 9.00 -1.85
C LEU A 475 12.89 7.68 -2.32
N SER A 476 14.22 7.64 -2.40
CA SER A 476 14.98 6.45 -2.77
C SER A 476 15.32 5.53 -1.59
N ASP A 477 15.04 5.94 -0.35
CA ASP A 477 15.26 5.16 0.86
C ASP A 477 14.18 4.07 0.99
N PRO A 478 14.56 2.78 1.12
CA PRO A 478 13.62 1.69 1.37
C PRO A 478 12.75 1.90 2.61
N ALA A 479 13.24 2.65 3.62
CA ALA A 479 12.49 2.96 4.83
C ALA A 479 11.21 3.79 4.57
N TRP A 480 11.07 4.37 3.36
CA TRP A 480 9.91 5.15 2.95
C TRP A 480 9.08 4.44 1.87
N PHE A 481 7.95 3.84 2.29
CA PHE A 481 6.96 3.13 1.44
C PHE A 481 7.55 2.07 0.49
N GLY A 482 8.85 1.76 0.57
CA GLY A 482 9.54 0.89 -0.38
C GLY A 482 9.33 1.30 -1.84
N LEU A 483 9.32 2.60 -2.20
CA LEU A 483 9.07 3.00 -3.60
C LEU A 483 9.99 2.32 -4.62
N GLN A 484 11.19 1.93 -4.22
CA GLN A 484 12.12 1.18 -5.06
C GLN A 484 11.70 -0.28 -5.28
N ASP A 485 10.86 -0.82 -4.43
CA ASP A 485 10.28 -2.16 -4.51
C ASP A 485 9.07 -2.19 -5.46
N PHE A 486 8.49 -1.04 -5.78
CA PHE A 486 7.56 -0.89 -6.90
C PHE A 486 8.30 -0.95 -8.24
N LYS A 487 7.87 -1.88 -9.10
CA LYS A 487 8.48 -2.12 -10.39
C LYS A 487 7.51 -1.80 -11.51
N VAL A 488 8.05 -1.29 -12.61
CA VAL A 488 7.31 -1.02 -13.84
C VAL A 488 7.71 -2.06 -14.88
N LEU A 489 6.72 -2.73 -15.44
CA LEU A 489 6.85 -3.62 -16.60
C LEU A 489 6.06 -3.03 -17.77
N LEU A 490 6.79 -2.53 -18.76
CA LEU A 490 6.22 -2.01 -20.01
C LEU A 490 6.19 -3.13 -21.03
N LEU A 491 5.03 -3.39 -21.63
CA LEU A 491 4.85 -4.43 -22.63
C LEU A 491 4.40 -3.83 -23.97
N GLU A 492 4.96 -4.33 -25.06
CA GLU A 492 4.48 -4.06 -26.42
C GLU A 492 4.29 -5.39 -27.16
N LYS A 493 3.09 -5.60 -27.69
CA LYS A 493 2.78 -6.76 -28.53
C LYS A 493 3.36 -6.54 -29.93
N PRO A 494 4.17 -7.45 -30.48
CA PRO A 494 4.72 -7.29 -31.82
C PRO A 494 3.65 -7.17 -32.91
N GLY A 495 4.05 -6.64 -34.08
CA GLY A 495 3.19 -6.55 -35.27
C GLY A 495 2.46 -5.21 -35.44
N GLY A 496 2.82 -4.18 -34.68
CA GLY A 496 2.36 -2.81 -34.92
C GLY A 496 2.93 -2.20 -36.20
N THR A 497 2.30 -1.14 -36.70
CA THR A 497 2.82 -0.35 -37.84
C THR A 497 4.25 0.11 -37.53
N PRO A 498 5.22 -0.03 -38.46
CA PRO A 498 6.60 0.37 -38.22
C PRO A 498 6.67 1.84 -37.79
N LYS A 499 7.28 2.11 -36.63
CA LYS A 499 7.62 3.48 -36.25
C LYS A 499 8.75 3.97 -37.17
N ALA A 500 8.70 5.24 -37.57
CA ALA A 500 9.88 5.89 -38.11
C ALA A 500 10.99 5.78 -37.06
N GLN A 501 12.11 5.13 -37.41
CA GLN A 501 13.28 5.10 -36.54
C GLN A 501 13.81 6.52 -36.41
N PHE A 502 14.03 6.96 -35.17
CA PHE A 502 14.80 8.16 -34.90
C PHE A 502 15.94 7.84 -33.95
N THR A 503 17.08 8.47 -34.21
CA THR A 503 18.22 8.52 -33.29
C THR A 503 18.22 9.88 -32.62
N GLU A 504 18.26 9.88 -31.29
CA GLU A 504 18.35 11.10 -30.48
C GLU A 504 19.81 11.28 -30.06
N SER A 505 20.44 12.38 -30.50
CA SER A 505 21.81 12.76 -30.16
C SER A 505 21.80 14.21 -29.70
N ASN A 506 22.23 14.46 -28.45
CA ASN A 506 22.32 15.80 -27.84
C ASN A 506 21.03 16.64 -27.96
N GLY A 507 19.86 16.03 -27.75
CA GLY A 507 18.57 16.74 -27.76
C GLY A 507 18.00 17.05 -29.14
N TYR A 508 18.62 16.60 -30.23
CA TYR A 508 18.08 16.70 -31.58
C TYR A 508 17.59 15.34 -32.08
N ARG A 509 16.37 15.31 -32.62
CA ARG A 509 15.76 14.13 -33.24
C ARG A 509 16.06 14.11 -34.73
N TRP A 510 16.71 13.04 -35.19
CA TRP A 510 16.95 12.80 -36.62
C TRP A 510 16.05 11.67 -37.09
N TYR A 511 15.20 11.93 -38.09
CA TYR A 511 14.35 10.91 -38.71
C TYR A 511 15.13 10.20 -39.83
N SER A 512 15.31 8.89 -39.72
CA SER A 512 15.78 8.09 -40.85
C SER A 512 14.56 7.62 -41.65
N GLN A 513 14.41 8.11 -42.87
CA GLN A 513 13.52 7.48 -43.85
C GLN A 513 14.24 6.25 -44.41
N LYS A 514 13.59 5.09 -44.36
CA LYS A 514 13.91 3.94 -45.22
C LYS A 514 12.82 3.79 -46.26
#